data_AF-A0AA35ZJA7-F1
#
_entry.id   AF-A0AA35ZJA7-F1
#
_cell.length_a   1.000
_cell.length_b   1.000
_cell.length_c   1.000
_cell.angle_alpha   90.00
_cell.angle_beta   90.00
_cell.angle_gamma   90.00
#
_symmetry.space_group_name_H-M   'P 1'
#
loop_
_entity.id
_entity.type
_entity.pdbx_description
1 polymer ?
#
loop_
_entity_poly.entity_id
_entity_poly.type
_entity_poly.pdbx_seq_one_letter_code
_entity_poly.pdbx_strand_id
1 'polypeptide(L)'
;MFFVVNLQTSFNSKKFVNASLKSAGRVLILTTNWMMNSLRKLVSCVILDLDGTLVNTDGIVSEVLKVYLVKYEKKWDGREAHKIIGKTPIEAAAAIVEDYELPLSKEDLLSEISPMFSDQWCKLKALPGAYRLVKHLRGHGVKMALASNSPRASIETKISYHDTWKESFAAIVAGDEVKAGKPSPEIFLEASKRLNIDPSKCLVIEDSLPGIAAAKAANMEVVAVPSLPKQSHLYTEADEVITSLLDLHPEKWGLPPFEDWIDGTLPLEPWYIGGPVIKGYGRGSKVLGIPTANLSIEGYATVLSENPAGVYFGWAKLSNHGFYKMVMSIGWNPYFNNTEKTIEPWLLHKFDKDFYGEELHLLVVGYIRPEANFPSLESLIAKIHEDGKRAENALELPLYAKYKDEMYFKSIAHGQNSHL
;
A
#
# COMPACT_ATOMS: atom_id res chain seq x y z
N MET A 1 -56.77 -44.70 24.08
CA MET A 1 -56.58 -45.14 25.48
C MET A 1 -55.85 -44.01 26.19
N PHE A 2 -56.57 -43.27 27.05
CA PHE A 2 -56.14 -42.49 28.24
C PHE A 2 -54.68 -41.95 28.30
N PHE A 3 -54.36 -40.69 28.64
CA PHE A 3 -54.98 -39.76 29.58
C PHE A 3 -54.60 -38.31 29.25
N VAL A 4 -55.52 -37.40 29.59
CA VAL A 4 -55.33 -35.95 29.77
C VAL A 4 -54.53 -35.70 31.05
N VAL A 5 -53.56 -34.78 31.05
CA VAL A 5 -53.27 -33.94 32.22
C VAL A 5 -53.16 -32.48 31.77
N ASN A 6 -54.19 -31.74 32.14
CA ASN A 6 -54.25 -30.29 32.16
C ASN A 6 -53.51 -29.80 33.41
N LEU A 7 -52.63 -28.81 33.28
CA LEU A 7 -52.33 -27.89 34.38
C LEU A 7 -52.15 -26.48 33.78
N GLN A 8 -53.22 -25.72 33.92
CA GLN A 8 -53.25 -24.26 33.82
C GLN A 8 -52.30 -23.65 34.85
N THR A 9 -51.31 -22.90 34.38
CA THR A 9 -50.84 -21.70 35.09
C THR A 9 -50.74 -20.57 34.08
N SER A 10 -51.69 -19.64 34.14
CA SER A 10 -51.62 -18.40 33.38
C SER A 10 -50.55 -17.50 34.02
N PHE A 11 -49.44 -17.29 33.33
CA PHE A 11 -48.67 -16.07 33.50
C PHE A 11 -48.40 -15.44 32.13
N ASN A 12 -48.75 -14.16 32.08
CA ASN A 12 -48.85 -13.30 30.91
C ASN A 12 -47.47 -13.11 30.25
N SER A 13 -47.21 -13.71 29.08
CA SER A 13 -45.92 -13.56 28.37
C SER A 13 -46.07 -13.13 26.90
N LYS A 14 -47.05 -12.27 26.59
CA LYS A 14 -47.13 -11.58 25.28
C LYS A 14 -46.04 -10.52 25.03
N LYS A 15 -45.03 -10.38 25.92
CA LYS A 15 -43.89 -9.47 25.73
C LYS A 15 -42.54 -10.16 25.46
N PHE A 16 -42.41 -11.48 25.61
CA PHE A 16 -41.11 -12.16 25.42
C PHE A 16 -40.97 -12.88 24.07
N VAL A 17 -42.06 -13.20 23.38
CA VAL A 17 -42.00 -13.92 22.08
C VAL A 17 -41.63 -12.97 20.92
N ASN A 18 -41.90 -11.67 21.03
CA ASN A 18 -41.58 -10.70 19.95
C ASN A 18 -40.15 -10.15 19.98
N ALA A 19 -39.41 -10.31 21.08
CA ALA A 19 -38.02 -9.88 21.16
C ALA A 19 -37.06 -10.94 20.59
N SER A 20 -37.34 -12.23 20.83
CA SER A 20 -36.52 -13.35 20.38
C SER A 20 -36.63 -13.60 18.86
N LEU A 21 -37.83 -13.43 18.27
CA LEU A 21 -38.02 -13.53 16.81
C LEU A 21 -37.40 -12.34 16.04
N LYS A 22 -37.35 -11.14 16.65
CA LYS A 22 -36.67 -9.98 16.05
C LYS A 22 -35.15 -10.05 16.14
N SER A 23 -34.59 -10.64 17.20
CA SER A 23 -33.14 -10.87 17.29
C SER A 23 -32.69 -12.03 16.39
N ALA A 24 -33.45 -13.13 16.35
CA ALA A 24 -33.17 -14.24 15.42
C ALA A 24 -33.35 -13.82 13.97
N GLY A 25 -34.38 -13.02 13.65
CA GLY A 25 -34.59 -12.44 12.32
C GLY A 25 -33.50 -11.42 11.94
N ARG A 26 -33.03 -10.57 12.86
CA ARG A 26 -31.90 -9.65 12.59
C ARG A 26 -30.57 -10.38 12.42
N VAL A 27 -30.30 -11.41 13.23
CA VAL A 27 -29.09 -12.23 13.09
C VAL A 27 -29.14 -12.99 11.76
N LEU A 28 -30.28 -13.59 11.40
CA LEU A 28 -30.45 -14.29 10.13
C LEU A 28 -30.33 -13.33 8.93
N ILE A 29 -30.93 -12.13 9.00
CA ILE A 29 -30.86 -11.09 7.95
C ILE A 29 -29.45 -10.50 7.82
N LEU A 30 -28.71 -10.33 8.92
CA LEU A 30 -27.31 -9.86 8.89
C LEU A 30 -26.38 -10.94 8.32
N THR A 31 -26.60 -12.22 8.66
CA THR A 31 -25.83 -13.32 8.08
C THR A 31 -26.16 -13.55 6.61
N THR A 32 -27.42 -13.40 6.19
CA THR A 32 -27.79 -13.49 4.77
C THR A 32 -27.36 -12.26 3.98
N ASN A 33 -27.36 -11.05 4.54
CA ASN A 33 -26.83 -9.87 3.84
C ASN A 33 -25.30 -9.90 3.70
N TRP A 34 -24.57 -10.49 4.66
CA TRP A 34 -23.13 -10.75 4.50
C TRP A 34 -22.85 -11.83 3.45
N MET A 35 -23.64 -12.92 3.44
CA MET A 35 -23.56 -13.96 2.39
C MET A 35 -24.06 -13.51 1.01
N MET A 36 -24.96 -12.51 0.93
CA MET A 36 -25.55 -12.02 -0.32
C MET A 36 -24.78 -10.85 -0.97
N ASN A 37 -23.90 -10.14 -0.25
CA ASN A 37 -23.16 -8.99 -0.78
C ASN A 37 -21.78 -9.29 -1.39
N SER A 38 -21.38 -10.55 -1.51
CA SER A 38 -20.30 -10.95 -2.41
C SER A 38 -20.20 -12.46 -2.46
N LEU A 39 -20.91 -13.10 -3.40
CA LEU A 39 -20.32 -14.25 -4.07
C LEU A 39 -19.19 -13.70 -4.98
N ARG A 40 -18.11 -13.18 -4.36
CA ARG A 40 -16.89 -12.85 -5.12
C ARG A 40 -16.47 -14.13 -5.82
N LYS A 41 -16.19 -14.04 -7.12
CA LYS A 41 -15.69 -15.19 -7.86
C LYS A 41 -14.39 -15.62 -7.20
N LEU A 42 -14.34 -16.87 -6.77
CA LEU A 42 -13.11 -17.43 -6.21
C LEU A 42 -12.06 -17.47 -7.31
N VAL A 43 -11.01 -16.69 -7.15
CA VAL A 43 -9.91 -16.64 -8.11
C VAL A 43 -8.98 -17.83 -7.89
N SER A 44 -8.26 -18.24 -8.94
CA SER A 44 -7.34 -19.39 -8.93
C SER A 44 -5.92 -19.01 -9.32
N CYS A 45 -5.69 -17.79 -9.79
CA CYS A 45 -4.37 -17.23 -10.06
C CYS A 45 -4.35 -15.71 -9.91
N VAL A 46 -3.15 -15.16 -9.88
CA VAL A 46 -2.91 -13.72 -9.85
C VAL A 46 -2.11 -13.30 -11.08
N ILE A 47 -2.51 -12.22 -11.74
CA ILE A 47 -1.76 -11.57 -12.80
C ILE A 47 -1.30 -10.21 -12.27
N LEU A 48 0.01 -10.02 -12.20
CA LEU A 48 0.64 -8.85 -11.62
C LEU A 48 1.11 -7.92 -12.75
N ASP A 49 0.72 -6.65 -12.68
CA ASP A 49 1.49 -5.63 -13.38
C ASP A 49 2.89 -5.47 -12.75
N LEU A 50 3.82 -4.86 -13.48
CA LEU A 50 5.19 -4.62 -13.02
C LEU A 50 5.41 -3.16 -12.60
N ASP A 51 5.14 -2.21 -13.49
CA ASP A 51 5.67 -0.85 -13.46
C ASP A 51 4.73 0.05 -12.66
N GLY A 52 5.08 0.40 -11.42
CA GLY A 52 4.19 1.11 -10.50
C GLY A 52 3.38 0.18 -9.59
N THR A 53 3.36 -1.13 -9.90
CA THR A 53 2.71 -2.16 -9.07
C THR A 53 3.69 -2.99 -8.25
N LEU A 54 4.66 -3.66 -8.89
CA LEU A 54 5.69 -4.46 -8.19
C LEU A 54 6.98 -3.67 -7.96
N VAL A 55 7.35 -2.76 -8.86
CA VAL A 55 8.55 -1.92 -8.75
C VAL A 55 8.22 -0.45 -8.92
N ASN A 56 8.96 0.42 -8.22
CA ASN A 56 8.78 1.87 -8.31
C ASN A 56 9.51 2.44 -9.52
N THR A 57 8.85 2.45 -10.69
CA THR A 57 9.39 3.04 -11.92
C THR A 57 9.23 4.55 -12.01
N ASP A 58 8.22 5.12 -11.36
CA ASP A 58 7.90 6.55 -11.45
C ASP A 58 9.04 7.44 -10.94
N GLY A 59 9.77 6.98 -9.92
CA GLY A 59 10.96 7.66 -9.42
C GLY A 59 12.02 7.85 -10.52
N ILE A 60 12.32 6.77 -11.25
CA ILE A 60 13.32 6.79 -12.34
C ILE A 60 12.81 7.62 -13.52
N VAL A 61 11.53 7.49 -13.88
CA VAL A 61 10.89 8.34 -14.90
C VAL A 61 11.06 9.82 -14.56
N SER A 62 10.80 10.21 -13.32
CA SER A 62 11.02 11.58 -12.89
C SER A 62 12.49 12.00 -12.99
N GLU A 63 13.43 11.16 -12.60
CA GLU A 63 14.87 11.47 -12.65
C GLU A 63 15.38 11.64 -14.09
N VAL A 64 15.02 10.72 -14.98
CA VAL A 64 15.41 10.77 -16.39
C VAL A 64 14.81 12.00 -17.07
N LEU A 65 13.52 12.27 -16.88
CA LEU A 65 12.86 13.42 -17.52
C LEU A 65 13.37 14.77 -16.98
N LYS A 66 13.70 14.85 -15.68
CA LYS A 66 14.35 16.05 -15.11
C LYS A 66 15.67 16.39 -15.79
N VAL A 67 16.45 15.39 -16.17
CA VAL A 67 17.73 15.57 -16.85
C VAL A 67 17.52 15.85 -18.33
N TYR A 68 16.71 15.03 -19.00
CA TYR A 68 16.54 15.08 -20.45
C TYR A 68 15.90 16.39 -20.92
N LEU A 69 14.85 16.87 -20.24
CA LEU A 69 14.10 18.06 -20.67
C LEU A 69 14.92 19.36 -20.62
N VAL A 70 16.03 19.39 -19.86
CA VAL A 70 16.95 20.54 -19.80
C VAL A 70 17.56 20.85 -21.17
N LYS A 71 17.76 19.83 -22.03
CA LYS A 71 18.24 19.99 -23.42
C LYS A 71 17.33 20.91 -24.26
N TYR A 72 16.06 21.02 -23.88
CA TYR A 72 15.04 21.81 -24.56
C TYR A 72 14.58 23.02 -23.75
N GLU A 73 15.32 23.41 -22.70
CA GLU A 73 14.96 24.50 -21.79
C GLU A 73 13.61 24.29 -21.09
N LYS A 74 13.18 23.03 -20.96
CA LYS A 74 11.95 22.62 -20.26
C LYS A 74 12.30 22.01 -18.90
N LYS A 75 11.34 22.01 -17.98
CA LYS A 75 11.49 21.45 -16.64
C LYS A 75 10.41 20.41 -16.38
N TRP A 76 10.82 19.19 -16.01
CA TRP A 76 9.88 18.20 -15.48
C TRP A 76 9.27 18.70 -14.18
N ASP A 77 7.95 18.80 -14.16
CA ASP A 77 7.17 19.30 -13.02
C ASP A 77 6.14 18.28 -12.50
N GLY A 78 6.06 17.11 -13.13
CA GLY A 78 5.23 15.99 -12.71
C GLY A 78 3.71 16.19 -12.81
N ARG A 79 3.23 17.36 -13.28
CA ARG A 79 1.80 17.68 -13.34
C ARG A 79 1.03 16.71 -14.24
N GLU A 80 1.68 16.29 -15.32
CA GLU A 80 1.11 15.41 -16.33
C GLU A 80 1.58 13.95 -16.17
N ALA A 81 2.13 13.57 -15.01
CA ALA A 81 2.56 12.18 -14.76
C ALA A 81 1.42 11.17 -14.97
N HIS A 82 0.19 11.55 -14.65
CA HIS A 82 -0.99 10.72 -14.89
C HIS A 82 -1.24 10.40 -16.38
N LYS A 83 -0.73 11.21 -17.32
CA LYS A 83 -0.84 10.95 -18.76
C LYS A 83 0.16 9.93 -19.28
N ILE A 84 1.17 9.54 -18.51
CA ILE A 84 2.21 8.58 -18.94
C ILE A 84 2.10 7.22 -18.22
N ILE A 85 1.54 7.19 -17.02
CA ILE A 85 1.41 5.98 -16.20
C ILE A 85 0.56 4.90 -16.90
N GLY A 86 1.04 3.66 -16.88
CA GLY A 86 0.37 2.50 -17.46
C GLY A 86 0.32 2.43 -18.99
N LYS A 87 0.81 3.46 -19.71
CA LYS A 87 0.82 3.49 -21.18
C LYS A 87 1.95 2.66 -21.77
N THR A 88 1.84 2.35 -23.06
CA THR A 88 2.99 1.82 -23.81
C THR A 88 4.10 2.87 -23.93
N PRO A 89 5.38 2.47 -24.09
CA PRO A 89 6.48 3.43 -24.19
C PRO A 89 6.29 4.47 -25.31
N ILE A 90 5.71 4.07 -26.44
CA ILE A 90 5.50 4.96 -27.59
C ILE A 90 4.37 5.98 -27.33
N GLU A 91 3.31 5.57 -26.61
CA GLU A 91 2.23 6.49 -26.22
C GLU A 91 2.69 7.44 -25.10
N ALA A 92 3.52 6.97 -24.17
CA ALA A 92 4.15 7.82 -23.16
C ALA A 92 5.08 8.85 -23.81
N ALA A 93 5.91 8.44 -24.77
CA ALA A 93 6.75 9.35 -25.55
C ALA A 93 5.90 10.37 -26.31
N ALA A 94 4.78 9.96 -26.92
CA ALA A 94 3.86 10.88 -27.58
C ALA A 94 3.31 11.95 -26.63
N ALA A 95 2.87 11.55 -25.43
CA ALA A 95 2.38 12.48 -24.41
C ALA A 95 3.46 13.46 -23.97
N ILE A 96 4.72 13.01 -23.78
CA ILE A 96 5.83 13.88 -23.39
C ILE A 96 6.17 14.89 -24.49
N VAL A 97 6.22 14.45 -25.76
CA VAL A 97 6.46 15.35 -26.90
C VAL A 97 5.39 16.43 -26.98
N GLU A 98 4.12 16.05 -26.81
CA GLU A 98 2.98 16.98 -26.85
C GLU A 98 3.00 17.95 -25.66
N ASP A 99 3.09 17.44 -24.42
CA ASP A 99 2.99 18.24 -23.20
C ASP A 99 4.14 19.25 -23.06
N TYR A 100 5.33 18.91 -23.54
CA TYR A 100 6.51 19.79 -23.47
C TYR A 100 6.82 20.51 -24.79
N GLU A 101 6.01 20.30 -25.83
CA GLU A 101 6.16 20.88 -27.17
C GLU A 101 7.57 20.63 -27.76
N LEU A 102 8.04 19.39 -27.66
CA LEU A 102 9.41 19.05 -28.04
C LEU A 102 9.55 18.99 -29.58
N PRO A 103 10.65 19.53 -30.16
CA PRO A 103 10.85 19.60 -31.61
C PRO A 103 11.43 18.28 -32.19
N LEU A 104 10.86 17.13 -31.82
CA LEU A 104 11.25 15.81 -32.32
C LEU A 104 10.04 14.87 -32.36
N SER A 105 10.16 13.76 -33.09
CA SER A 105 9.13 12.74 -33.11
C SER A 105 9.10 11.94 -31.80
N LYS A 106 7.98 11.26 -31.52
CA LYS A 106 7.87 10.33 -30.39
C LYS A 106 8.82 9.14 -30.53
N GLU A 107 9.09 8.71 -31.76
CA GLU A 107 10.05 7.66 -32.08
C GLU A 107 11.50 8.11 -31.75
N ASP A 108 11.87 9.32 -32.14
CA ASP A 108 13.17 9.90 -31.80
C ASP A 108 13.31 10.07 -30.28
N LEU A 109 12.28 10.59 -29.61
CA LEU A 109 12.29 10.75 -28.15
C LEU A 109 12.49 9.41 -27.47
N LEU A 110 11.71 8.39 -27.85
CA LEU A 110 11.82 7.05 -27.30
C LEU A 110 13.24 6.48 -27.51
N SER A 111 13.82 6.66 -28.70
CA SER A 111 15.18 6.23 -29.00
C SER A 111 16.23 6.96 -28.15
N GLU A 112 16.06 8.26 -27.88
CA GLU A 112 16.99 9.04 -27.08
C GLU A 112 16.92 8.70 -25.57
N ILE A 113 15.72 8.47 -25.01
CA ILE A 113 15.55 8.26 -23.56
C ILE A 113 15.67 6.81 -23.12
N SER A 114 15.47 5.84 -24.01
CA SER A 114 15.51 4.40 -23.66
C SER A 114 16.84 3.96 -23.03
N PRO A 115 18.03 4.40 -23.51
CA PRO A 115 19.30 4.08 -22.86
C PRO A 115 19.41 4.68 -21.45
N MET A 116 18.95 5.93 -21.27
CA MET A 116 18.98 6.62 -19.97
C MET A 116 18.15 5.86 -18.91
N PHE A 117 17.07 5.24 -19.34
CA PHE A 117 16.26 4.36 -18.51
C PHE A 117 16.98 3.06 -18.16
N SER A 118 17.54 2.39 -19.17
CA SER A 118 18.26 1.13 -18.99
C SER A 118 19.40 1.24 -17.97
N ASP A 119 20.11 2.37 -17.97
CA ASP A 119 21.22 2.63 -17.04
C ASP A 119 20.79 2.78 -15.58
N GLN A 120 19.49 2.97 -15.33
CA GLN A 120 18.95 3.19 -13.99
C GLN A 120 18.17 1.99 -13.43
N TRP A 121 17.85 0.98 -14.24
CA TRP A 121 17.06 -0.18 -13.81
C TRP A 121 17.69 -0.96 -12.64
N CYS A 122 19.01 -0.93 -12.49
CA CYS A 122 19.70 -1.53 -11.33
C CYS A 122 19.36 -0.86 -9.99
N LYS A 123 18.78 0.35 -10.00
CA LYS A 123 18.34 1.11 -8.82
C LYS A 123 16.87 0.84 -8.47
N LEU A 124 16.13 0.11 -9.30
CA LEU A 124 14.72 -0.16 -9.05
C LEU A 124 14.56 -0.92 -7.74
N LYS A 125 13.69 -0.38 -6.89
CA LYS A 125 13.28 -1.03 -5.66
C LYS A 125 11.90 -1.62 -5.84
N ALA A 126 11.72 -2.80 -5.25
CA ALA A 126 10.41 -3.41 -5.13
C ALA A 126 9.51 -2.52 -4.27
N LEU A 127 8.24 -2.41 -4.65
CA LEU A 127 7.26 -1.68 -3.88
C LEU A 127 6.91 -2.41 -2.57
N PRO A 128 6.47 -1.67 -1.53
CA PRO A 128 6.20 -2.24 -0.22
C PRO A 128 5.14 -3.33 -0.29
N GLY A 129 5.50 -4.54 0.15
CA GLY A 129 4.66 -5.73 0.07
C GLY A 129 4.83 -6.60 -1.18
N ALA A 130 5.56 -6.14 -2.21
CA ALA A 130 5.75 -6.90 -3.46
C ALA A 130 6.45 -8.25 -3.24
N TYR A 131 7.62 -8.25 -2.58
CA TYR A 131 8.34 -9.48 -2.24
C TYR A 131 7.50 -10.41 -1.36
N ARG A 132 6.80 -9.85 -0.37
CA ARG A 132 5.92 -10.59 0.54
C ARG A 132 4.82 -11.30 -0.24
N LEU A 133 4.15 -10.59 -1.16
CA LEU A 133 3.09 -11.13 -2.01
C LEU A 133 3.60 -12.25 -2.91
N VAL A 134 4.65 -12.00 -3.69
CA VAL A 134 5.20 -12.98 -4.65
C VAL A 134 5.67 -14.24 -3.93
N LYS A 135 6.41 -14.07 -2.82
CA LYS A 135 6.87 -15.20 -1.98
C LYS A 135 5.71 -15.99 -1.41
N HIS A 136 4.68 -15.31 -0.89
CA HIS A 136 3.49 -15.94 -0.30
C HIS A 136 2.72 -16.78 -1.31
N LEU A 137 2.38 -16.20 -2.46
CA LEU A 137 1.63 -16.88 -3.52
C LEU A 137 2.39 -18.08 -4.07
N ARG A 138 3.70 -17.92 -4.32
CA ARG A 138 4.58 -19.01 -4.75
C ARG A 138 4.65 -20.13 -3.71
N GLY A 139 4.81 -19.79 -2.43
CA GLY A 139 4.88 -20.76 -1.33
C GLY A 139 3.61 -21.61 -1.19
N HIS A 140 2.46 -21.07 -1.59
CA HIS A 140 1.18 -21.76 -1.59
C HIS A 140 0.81 -22.39 -2.94
N GLY A 141 1.70 -22.38 -3.92
CA GLY A 141 1.45 -22.95 -5.24
C GLY A 141 0.40 -22.19 -6.07
N VAL A 142 0.08 -20.94 -5.71
CA VAL A 142 -0.80 -20.10 -6.52
C VAL A 142 -0.05 -19.70 -7.79
N LYS A 143 -0.62 -20.01 -8.95
CA LYS A 143 -0.03 -19.62 -10.23
C LYS A 143 -0.04 -18.10 -10.37
N MET A 144 1.08 -17.55 -10.83
CA MET A 144 1.23 -16.13 -11.12
C MET A 144 1.67 -15.90 -12.56
N ALA A 145 1.17 -14.82 -13.16
CA ALA A 145 1.75 -14.25 -14.38
C ALA A 145 2.14 -12.79 -14.14
N LEU A 146 3.09 -12.31 -14.95
CA LEU A 146 3.45 -10.90 -15.03
C LEU A 146 3.00 -10.35 -16.39
N ALA A 147 2.34 -9.19 -16.41
CA ALA A 147 1.80 -8.57 -17.62
C ALA A 147 2.04 -7.04 -17.61
N SER A 148 2.94 -6.56 -18.47
CA SER A 148 3.31 -5.13 -18.55
C SER A 148 3.34 -4.62 -19.98
N ASN A 149 2.97 -3.35 -20.18
CA ASN A 149 3.10 -2.64 -21.46
C ASN A 149 4.57 -2.39 -21.87
N SER A 150 5.54 -2.65 -20.98
CA SER A 150 6.97 -2.61 -21.28
C SER A 150 7.38 -3.71 -22.29
N PRO A 151 8.41 -3.47 -23.12
CA PRO A 151 8.98 -4.51 -23.99
C PRO A 151 9.63 -5.64 -23.19
N ARG A 152 9.69 -6.85 -23.76
CA ARG A 152 10.22 -8.05 -23.09
C ARG A 152 11.62 -7.84 -22.50
N ALA A 153 12.54 -7.26 -23.26
CA ALA A 153 13.91 -7.01 -22.82
C ALA A 153 13.99 -6.04 -21.61
N SER A 154 13.08 -5.07 -21.56
CA SER A 154 12.96 -4.13 -20.43
C SER A 154 12.44 -4.85 -19.19
N ILE A 155 11.39 -5.66 -19.33
CA ILE A 155 10.84 -6.48 -18.24
C ILE A 155 11.91 -7.42 -17.68
N GLU A 156 12.61 -8.16 -18.53
CA GLU A 156 13.63 -9.12 -18.09
C GLU A 156 14.78 -8.43 -17.35
N THR A 157 15.23 -7.27 -17.83
CA THR A 157 16.24 -6.46 -17.14
C THR A 157 15.75 -6.03 -15.76
N LYS A 158 14.55 -5.44 -15.67
CA LYS A 158 13.96 -4.97 -14.41
C LYS A 158 13.86 -6.09 -13.37
N ILE A 159 13.30 -7.25 -13.75
CA ILE A 159 13.13 -8.37 -12.81
C ILE A 159 14.43 -9.10 -12.49
N SER A 160 15.49 -8.95 -13.30
CA SER A 160 16.78 -9.61 -13.06
C SER A 160 17.50 -9.11 -11.80
N TYR A 161 17.16 -7.90 -11.34
CA TYR A 161 17.67 -7.32 -10.10
C TYR A 161 16.88 -7.78 -8.85
N HIS A 162 15.83 -8.59 -9.04
CA HIS A 162 14.96 -9.05 -7.98
C HIS A 162 15.02 -10.57 -7.88
N ASP A 163 15.74 -11.06 -6.87
CA ASP A 163 15.98 -12.48 -6.68
C ASP A 163 14.68 -13.29 -6.71
N THR A 164 14.70 -14.40 -7.46
CA THR A 164 13.61 -15.37 -7.62
C THR A 164 12.37 -14.90 -8.37
N TRP A 165 12.29 -13.64 -8.81
CA TRP A 165 11.09 -13.13 -9.46
C TRP A 165 10.83 -13.80 -10.80
N LYS A 166 11.84 -13.90 -11.67
CA LYS A 166 11.69 -14.55 -12.98
C LYS A 166 11.15 -15.98 -12.85
N GLU A 167 11.63 -16.73 -11.87
CA GLU A 167 11.22 -18.12 -11.60
C GLU A 167 9.86 -18.22 -10.88
N SER A 168 9.37 -17.13 -10.30
CA SER A 168 8.09 -17.10 -9.59
C SER A 168 6.89 -17.00 -10.55
N PHE A 169 7.09 -16.48 -11.77
CA PHE A 169 6.03 -16.31 -12.74
C PHE A 169 5.96 -17.51 -13.70
N ALA A 170 4.80 -18.17 -13.75
CA ALA A 170 4.54 -19.24 -14.71
C ALA A 170 4.38 -18.70 -16.15
N ALA A 171 4.06 -17.41 -16.29
CA ALA A 171 4.03 -16.71 -17.57
C ALA A 171 4.46 -15.25 -17.38
N ILE A 172 5.19 -14.73 -18.38
CA ILE A 172 5.47 -13.29 -18.52
C ILE A 172 4.95 -12.90 -19.89
N VAL A 173 4.16 -11.83 -19.97
CA VAL A 173 3.62 -11.26 -21.21
C VAL A 173 4.04 -9.81 -21.30
N ALA A 174 4.80 -9.48 -22.33
CA ALA A 174 5.28 -8.13 -22.60
C ALA A 174 4.40 -7.40 -23.62
N GLY A 175 4.49 -6.07 -23.64
CA GLY A 175 3.69 -5.23 -24.53
C GLY A 175 4.01 -5.45 -26.01
N ASP A 176 5.22 -5.89 -26.34
CA ASP A 176 5.68 -6.24 -27.70
C ASP A 176 5.28 -7.65 -28.16
N GLU A 177 4.52 -8.39 -27.33
CA GLU A 177 3.97 -9.71 -27.68
C GLU A 177 2.46 -9.68 -28.01
N VAL A 178 1.83 -8.51 -27.90
CA VAL A 178 0.41 -8.31 -28.20
C VAL A 178 0.23 -7.26 -29.31
N LYS A 179 -0.92 -7.26 -29.98
CA LYS A 179 -1.18 -6.29 -31.05
C LYS A 179 -1.50 -4.92 -30.47
N ALA A 180 -2.20 -4.89 -29.34
CA ALA A 180 -2.53 -3.68 -28.60
C ALA A 180 -2.29 -3.90 -27.10
N GLY A 181 -1.51 -3.01 -26.49
CA GLY A 181 -1.29 -2.96 -25.04
C GLY A 181 -2.51 -2.42 -24.27
N LYS A 182 -2.39 -2.33 -22.93
CA LYS A 182 -3.43 -1.76 -22.05
C LYS A 182 -3.79 -0.35 -22.56
N PRO A 183 -5.09 0.01 -22.71
CA PRO A 183 -6.27 -0.61 -22.11
C PRO A 183 -6.90 -1.78 -22.89
N SER A 184 -6.28 -2.26 -23.97
CA SER A 184 -6.71 -3.51 -24.61
C SER A 184 -6.61 -4.68 -23.63
N PRO A 185 -7.59 -5.62 -23.62
CA PRO A 185 -7.54 -6.79 -22.75
C PRO A 185 -6.52 -7.85 -23.22
N GLU A 186 -5.94 -7.70 -24.41
CA GLU A 186 -5.09 -8.73 -25.06
C GLU A 186 -3.98 -9.25 -24.15
N ILE A 187 -3.30 -8.37 -23.41
CA ILE A 187 -2.18 -8.75 -22.55
C ILE A 187 -2.62 -9.67 -21.40
N PHE A 188 -3.77 -9.38 -20.80
CA PHE A 188 -4.31 -10.19 -19.71
C PHE A 188 -4.93 -11.49 -20.22
N LEU A 189 -5.62 -11.45 -21.37
CA LEU A 189 -6.15 -12.66 -22.02
C LEU A 189 -5.03 -13.62 -22.42
N GLU A 190 -3.93 -13.11 -22.95
CA GLU A 190 -2.75 -13.93 -23.28
C GLU A 190 -2.09 -14.49 -22.01
N ALA A 191 -2.01 -13.71 -20.93
CA ALA A 191 -1.50 -14.19 -19.64
C ALA A 191 -2.37 -15.34 -19.08
N SER A 192 -3.69 -15.17 -19.05
CA SER A 192 -4.67 -16.19 -18.64
C SER A 192 -4.55 -17.46 -19.48
N LYS A 193 -4.42 -17.32 -20.80
CA LYS A 193 -4.19 -18.43 -21.74
C LYS A 193 -2.89 -19.18 -21.44
N ARG A 194 -1.77 -18.49 -21.21
CA ARG A 194 -0.48 -19.11 -20.85
C ARG A 194 -0.54 -19.82 -19.50
N LEU A 195 -1.33 -19.31 -18.55
CA LEU A 195 -1.59 -19.97 -17.26
C LEU A 195 -2.52 -21.18 -17.38
N ASN A 196 -3.25 -21.30 -18.49
CA ASN A 196 -4.36 -22.22 -18.71
C ASN A 196 -5.46 -22.08 -17.64
N ILE A 197 -5.86 -20.85 -17.37
CA ILE A 197 -6.90 -20.50 -16.39
C ILE A 197 -7.91 -19.57 -17.05
N ASP A 198 -9.20 -19.83 -16.83
CA ASP A 198 -10.29 -18.99 -17.33
C ASP A 198 -10.16 -17.55 -16.80
N PRO A 199 -10.34 -16.50 -17.64
CA PRO A 199 -10.21 -15.11 -17.21
C PRO A 199 -11.07 -14.75 -15.99
N SER A 200 -12.27 -15.34 -15.85
CA SER A 200 -13.15 -15.06 -14.70
C SER A 200 -12.64 -15.60 -13.36
N LYS A 201 -11.54 -16.37 -13.38
CA LYS A 201 -10.83 -16.87 -12.20
C LYS A 201 -9.47 -16.19 -12.00
N CYS A 202 -9.18 -15.13 -12.73
CA CYS A 202 -7.96 -14.35 -12.58
C CYS A 202 -8.23 -13.12 -11.70
N LEU A 203 -7.31 -12.88 -10.76
CA LEU A 203 -7.19 -11.59 -10.07
C LEU A 203 -6.05 -10.80 -10.70
N VAL A 204 -6.34 -9.61 -11.22
CA VAL A 204 -5.31 -8.65 -11.64
C VAL A 204 -4.97 -7.73 -10.46
N ILE A 205 -3.69 -7.40 -10.31
CA ILE A 205 -3.25 -6.32 -9.41
C ILE A 205 -2.52 -5.29 -10.26
N GLU A 206 -2.97 -4.03 -10.19
CA GLU A 206 -2.63 -2.97 -11.13
C GLU A 206 -2.63 -1.59 -10.46
N ASP A 207 -1.83 -0.64 -10.92
CA ASP A 207 -1.71 0.72 -10.36
C ASP A 207 -2.29 1.83 -11.25
N SER A 208 -2.70 1.52 -12.48
CA SER A 208 -2.99 2.45 -13.56
C SER A 208 -4.40 2.29 -14.15
N LEU A 209 -5.04 3.40 -14.52
CA LEU A 209 -6.36 3.38 -15.15
C LEU A 209 -6.42 2.54 -16.45
N PRO A 210 -5.43 2.61 -17.37
CA PRO A 210 -5.41 1.74 -18.55
C PRO A 210 -5.40 0.26 -18.19
N GLY A 211 -4.63 -0.13 -17.15
CA GLY A 211 -4.57 -1.52 -16.72
C GLY A 211 -5.85 -2.00 -16.05
N ILE A 212 -6.50 -1.18 -15.22
CA ILE A 212 -7.83 -1.50 -14.68
C ILE A 212 -8.81 -1.73 -15.83
N ALA A 213 -8.88 -0.82 -16.81
CA ALA A 213 -9.77 -0.94 -17.96
C ALA A 213 -9.51 -2.23 -18.76
N ALA A 214 -8.23 -2.58 -18.99
CA ALA A 214 -7.85 -3.83 -19.66
C ALA A 214 -8.28 -5.07 -18.87
N ALA A 215 -8.13 -5.07 -17.54
CA ALA A 215 -8.53 -6.20 -16.69
C ALA A 215 -10.06 -6.41 -16.73
N LYS A 216 -10.84 -5.32 -16.62
CA LYS A 216 -12.30 -5.38 -16.72
C LYS A 216 -12.76 -5.82 -18.11
N ALA A 217 -12.14 -5.30 -19.16
CA ALA A 217 -12.41 -5.72 -20.54
C ALA A 217 -12.10 -7.21 -20.78
N ALA A 218 -11.15 -7.79 -20.01
CA ALA A 218 -10.84 -9.22 -20.01
C ALA A 218 -11.78 -10.06 -19.12
N ASN A 219 -12.79 -9.46 -18.48
CA ASN A 219 -13.70 -10.11 -17.52
C ASN A 219 -12.98 -10.72 -16.31
N MET A 220 -11.94 -10.04 -15.84
CA MET A 220 -11.17 -10.39 -14.64
C MET A 220 -11.57 -9.52 -13.44
N GLU A 221 -11.33 -10.04 -12.24
CA GLU A 221 -11.36 -9.23 -11.01
C GLU A 221 -10.08 -8.40 -10.92
N VAL A 222 -10.13 -7.21 -10.35
CA VAL A 222 -8.95 -6.34 -10.24
C VAL A 222 -8.87 -5.58 -8.92
N VAL A 223 -7.69 -5.64 -8.31
CA VAL A 223 -7.29 -4.79 -7.17
C VAL A 223 -6.43 -3.66 -7.71
N ALA A 224 -6.88 -2.43 -7.50
CA ALA A 224 -6.09 -1.24 -7.80
C ALA A 224 -5.15 -0.89 -6.64
N VAL A 225 -3.89 -0.56 -6.96
CA VAL A 225 -2.87 -0.06 -6.05
C VAL A 225 -2.29 1.24 -6.61
N PRO A 226 -3.04 2.37 -6.60
CA PRO A 226 -2.65 3.57 -7.33
C PRO A 226 -1.25 4.05 -6.96
N SER A 227 -0.39 4.20 -7.97
CA SER A 227 0.98 4.71 -7.83
C SER A 227 1.01 6.19 -7.44
N LEU A 228 -0.04 6.95 -7.82
CA LEU A 228 -0.20 8.35 -7.45
C LEU A 228 -1.10 8.54 -6.21
N PRO A 229 -0.65 9.31 -5.21
CA PRO A 229 -1.44 9.57 -4.02
C PRO A 229 -2.69 10.39 -4.34
N LYS A 230 -3.74 10.22 -3.52
CA LYS A 230 -5.01 10.97 -3.58
C LYS A 230 -5.85 10.78 -4.87
N GLN A 231 -5.50 9.81 -5.70
CA GLN A 231 -6.23 9.52 -6.94
C GLN A 231 -7.16 8.32 -6.85
N SER A 232 -7.31 7.70 -5.68
CA SER A 232 -8.15 6.51 -5.48
C SER A 232 -9.59 6.66 -5.98
N HIS A 233 -10.15 7.87 -5.93
CA HIS A 233 -11.48 8.20 -6.45
C HIS A 233 -11.64 8.04 -7.97
N LEU A 234 -10.53 7.94 -8.73
CA LEU A 234 -10.54 7.71 -10.18
C LEU A 234 -10.68 6.22 -10.54
N TYR A 235 -10.38 5.31 -9.61
CA TYR A 235 -10.32 3.86 -9.84
C TYR A 235 -11.69 3.20 -9.59
N THR A 236 -12.76 3.80 -10.11
CA THR A 236 -14.15 3.40 -9.82
C THR A 236 -14.54 2.05 -10.41
N GLU A 237 -13.82 1.59 -11.44
CA GLU A 237 -14.06 0.30 -12.09
C GLU A 237 -13.35 -0.88 -11.40
N ALA A 238 -12.46 -0.60 -10.44
CA ALA A 238 -11.75 -1.64 -9.71
C ALA A 238 -12.64 -2.30 -8.66
N ASP A 239 -12.44 -3.61 -8.43
CA ASP A 239 -13.22 -4.40 -7.48
C ASP A 239 -12.76 -4.17 -6.02
N GLU A 240 -11.53 -3.67 -5.83
CA GLU A 240 -11.00 -3.11 -4.58
C GLU A 240 -9.90 -2.10 -4.89
N VAL A 241 -9.79 -1.04 -4.08
CA VAL A 241 -8.69 -0.07 -4.16
C VAL A 241 -7.95 -0.09 -2.83
N ILE A 242 -6.65 -0.34 -2.87
CA ILE A 242 -5.75 -0.34 -1.71
C ILE A 242 -4.61 0.67 -1.92
N THR A 243 -3.95 1.07 -0.83
CA THR A 243 -2.87 2.08 -0.87
C THR A 243 -1.48 1.48 -1.03
N SER A 244 -1.32 0.20 -0.71
CA SER A 244 -0.07 -0.54 -0.81
C SER A 244 -0.35 -2.04 -0.90
N LEU A 245 0.58 -2.82 -1.45
CA LEU A 245 0.51 -4.28 -1.39
C LEU A 245 0.59 -4.83 0.06
N LEU A 246 1.03 -4.01 1.04
CA LEU A 246 0.92 -4.33 2.46
C LEU A 246 -0.54 -4.48 2.93
N ASP A 247 -1.47 -3.79 2.26
CA ASP A 247 -2.89 -3.74 2.61
C ASP A 247 -3.73 -4.84 1.94
N LEU A 248 -3.10 -5.68 1.10
CA LEU A 248 -3.78 -6.76 0.43
C LEU A 248 -4.21 -7.84 1.43
N HIS A 249 -5.46 -8.26 1.31
CA HIS A 249 -6.05 -9.40 2.02
C HIS A 249 -6.43 -10.49 1.01
N PRO A 250 -5.52 -11.44 0.69
CA PRO A 250 -5.74 -12.45 -0.36
C PRO A 250 -7.00 -13.29 -0.12
N GLU A 251 -7.37 -13.51 1.14
CA GLU A 251 -8.54 -14.27 1.55
C GLU A 251 -9.87 -13.66 1.08
N LYS A 252 -9.92 -12.33 0.84
CA LYS A 252 -11.10 -11.67 0.25
C LYS A 252 -11.41 -12.17 -1.17
N TRP A 253 -10.41 -12.76 -1.82
CA TRP A 253 -10.45 -13.25 -3.20
C TRP A 253 -10.47 -14.79 -3.28
N GLY A 254 -10.47 -15.47 -2.14
CA GLY A 254 -10.38 -16.93 -2.07
C GLY A 254 -8.96 -17.48 -2.17
N LEU A 255 -7.94 -16.62 -2.07
CA LEU A 255 -6.53 -17.04 -2.00
C LEU A 255 -6.13 -17.33 -0.55
N PRO A 256 -5.05 -18.10 -0.32
CA PRO A 256 -4.55 -18.37 1.03
C PRO A 256 -4.23 -17.07 1.79
N PRO A 257 -4.69 -16.90 3.03
CA PRO A 257 -4.41 -15.70 3.82
C PRO A 257 -2.92 -15.61 4.12
N PHE A 258 -2.41 -14.39 4.30
CA PHE A 258 -1.06 -14.22 4.82
C PHE A 258 -0.94 -14.74 6.26
N GLU A 259 0.18 -15.40 6.56
CA GLU A 259 0.43 -16.03 7.87
C GLU A 259 1.43 -15.26 8.75
N ASP A 260 1.89 -14.11 8.29
CA ASP A 260 2.95 -13.31 8.92
C ASP A 260 2.44 -12.15 9.79
N TRP A 261 1.12 -11.99 9.89
CA TRP A 261 0.52 -11.06 10.85
C TRP A 261 0.55 -11.65 12.27
N ILE A 262 1.04 -10.86 13.23
CA ILE A 262 1.17 -11.24 14.64
C ILE A 262 0.36 -10.24 15.46
N ASP A 263 -0.70 -10.70 16.12
CA ASP A 263 -1.58 -9.88 16.97
C ASP A 263 -2.07 -8.58 16.31
N GLY A 264 -2.36 -8.64 15.01
CA GLY A 264 -2.81 -7.50 14.20
C GLY A 264 -1.71 -6.52 13.80
N THR A 265 -0.44 -6.92 13.90
CA THR A 265 0.71 -6.18 13.38
C THR A 265 1.45 -6.98 12.32
N LEU A 266 2.02 -6.28 11.34
CA LEU A 266 2.85 -6.86 10.30
C LEU A 266 4.32 -6.50 10.58
N PRO A 267 5.20 -7.48 10.85
CA PRO A 267 6.63 -7.23 10.94
C PRO A 267 7.19 -6.64 9.64
N LEU A 268 8.05 -5.63 9.77
CA LEU A 268 8.78 -5.04 8.65
C LEU A 268 10.29 -5.20 8.86
N GLU A 269 11.05 -5.11 7.76
CA GLU A 269 12.47 -4.84 7.86
C GLU A 269 12.67 -3.48 8.56
N PRO A 270 13.47 -3.40 9.63
CA PRO A 270 13.59 -2.18 10.40
C PRO A 270 14.17 -1.03 9.57
N TRP A 271 13.60 0.16 9.74
CA TRP A 271 14.08 1.37 9.08
C TRP A 271 14.02 2.57 10.01
N TYR A 272 14.75 3.63 9.64
CA TYR A 272 15.09 4.73 10.53
C TYR A 272 14.68 6.08 9.96
N ILE A 273 14.24 6.97 10.83
CA ILE A 273 13.94 8.37 10.52
C ILE A 273 14.10 9.22 11.77
N GLY A 274 14.46 10.49 11.64
CA GLY A 274 14.61 11.35 12.81
C GLY A 274 14.83 12.82 12.48
N GLY A 275 15.15 13.58 13.50
CA GLY A 275 15.44 15.00 13.39
C GLY A 275 14.80 15.80 14.53
N PRO A 276 14.88 17.14 14.46
CA PRO A 276 14.33 17.99 15.49
C PRO A 276 12.79 17.92 15.49
N VAL A 277 12.20 17.79 16.68
CA VAL A 277 10.74 17.81 16.84
C VAL A 277 10.19 19.17 16.45
N ILE A 278 9.31 19.22 15.45
CA ILE A 278 8.69 20.44 14.94
C ILE A 278 7.24 20.60 15.40
N LYS A 279 6.76 21.84 15.37
CA LYS A 279 5.33 22.13 15.58
C LYS A 279 4.54 21.64 14.36
N GLY A 280 3.57 20.77 14.59
CA GLY A 280 2.57 20.40 13.58
C GLY A 280 1.34 21.31 13.64
N TYR A 281 0.21 20.83 13.12
CA TYR A 281 -1.06 21.57 13.10
C TYR A 281 -1.67 21.85 14.49
N GLY A 282 -1.04 21.39 15.58
CA GLY A 282 -1.50 21.62 16.96
C GLY A 282 -2.77 20.87 17.36
N ARG A 283 -3.26 19.97 16.50
CA ARG A 283 -4.51 19.21 16.69
C ARG A 283 -4.33 17.99 17.58
N GLY A 284 -3.18 17.30 17.48
CA GLY A 284 -2.90 16.08 18.26
C GLY A 284 -3.17 16.27 19.75
N SER A 285 -2.48 17.20 20.39
CA SER A 285 -2.67 17.47 21.82
C SER A 285 -4.01 18.13 22.13
N LYS A 286 -4.35 19.25 21.46
CA LYS A 286 -5.50 20.08 21.84
C LYS A 286 -6.88 19.51 21.46
N VAL A 287 -6.94 18.71 20.41
CA VAL A 287 -8.19 18.19 19.83
C VAL A 287 -8.32 16.69 20.08
N LEU A 288 -7.23 15.93 19.93
CA LEU A 288 -7.26 14.46 20.05
C LEU A 288 -6.85 13.97 21.44
N GLY A 289 -6.20 14.80 22.27
CA GLY A 289 -5.60 14.36 23.53
C GLY A 289 -4.35 13.48 23.33
N ILE A 290 -3.78 13.49 22.13
CA ILE A 290 -2.68 12.63 21.67
C ILE A 290 -1.52 13.53 21.22
N PRO A 291 -0.56 13.87 22.10
CA PRO A 291 0.56 14.73 21.74
C PRO A 291 1.47 14.02 20.73
N THR A 292 1.60 14.58 19.53
CA THR A 292 2.47 14.06 18.46
C THR A 292 3.75 14.87 18.33
N ALA A 293 4.88 14.19 18.19
CA ALA A 293 6.22 14.76 18.03
C ALA A 293 6.60 14.85 16.54
N ASN A 294 5.95 15.75 15.80
CA ASN A 294 6.03 15.78 14.34
C ASN A 294 7.48 15.97 13.83
N LEU A 295 7.77 15.33 12.70
CA LEU A 295 9.05 15.45 11.99
C LEU A 295 8.86 16.13 10.63
N SER A 296 9.91 16.77 10.13
CA SER A 296 9.95 17.28 8.76
C SER A 296 10.01 16.14 7.75
N ILE A 297 9.35 16.31 6.60
CA ILE A 297 9.48 15.41 5.45
C ILE A 297 10.71 15.74 4.58
N GLU A 298 11.32 16.91 4.78
CA GLU A 298 12.50 17.35 4.04
C GLU A 298 13.67 16.38 4.28
N GLY A 299 14.35 15.98 3.21
CA GLY A 299 15.44 15.01 3.28
C GLY A 299 15.02 13.54 3.32
N TYR A 300 13.73 13.23 3.51
CA TYR A 300 13.21 11.86 3.63
C TYR A 300 12.42 11.37 2.42
N ALA A 301 12.49 12.06 1.28
CA ALA A 301 11.71 11.72 0.08
C ALA A 301 11.87 10.24 -0.33
N THR A 302 13.09 9.72 -0.32
CA THR A 302 13.40 8.32 -0.66
C THR A 302 12.82 7.34 0.36
N VAL A 303 12.97 7.61 1.66
CA VAL A 303 12.40 6.74 2.71
C VAL A 303 10.87 6.75 2.64
N LEU A 304 10.26 7.90 2.35
CA LEU A 304 8.82 8.08 2.27
C LEU A 304 8.20 7.58 0.95
N SER A 305 8.99 7.33 -0.09
CA SER A 305 8.54 6.63 -1.30
C SER A 305 8.63 5.12 -1.14
N GLU A 306 9.52 4.63 -0.27
CA GLU A 306 9.67 3.22 0.10
C GLU A 306 8.77 2.78 1.26
N ASN A 307 8.09 3.73 1.93
CA ASN A 307 7.17 3.44 3.02
C ASN A 307 5.83 4.14 2.75
N PRO A 308 4.75 3.38 2.46
CA PRO A 308 3.48 3.95 2.05
C PRO A 308 2.81 4.71 3.19
N ALA A 309 1.76 5.46 2.87
CA ALA A 309 0.96 6.07 3.93
C ALA A 309 0.28 4.99 4.78
N GLY A 310 0.29 5.18 6.10
CA GLY A 310 -0.30 4.27 7.05
C GLY A 310 0.16 4.49 8.48
N VAL A 311 -0.21 3.53 9.34
CA VAL A 311 0.11 3.53 10.76
C VAL A 311 1.18 2.48 11.04
N TYR A 312 2.26 2.93 11.66
CA TYR A 312 3.46 2.18 11.97
C TYR A 312 3.73 2.16 13.46
N PHE A 313 4.64 1.30 13.91
CA PHE A 313 5.08 1.28 15.30
C PHE A 313 6.56 0.93 15.43
N GLY A 314 7.12 1.25 16.59
CA GLY A 314 8.51 0.99 16.87
C GLY A 314 9.04 1.67 18.11
N TRP A 315 10.33 1.98 18.09
CA TRP A 315 11.06 2.58 19.19
C TRP A 315 11.43 4.02 18.86
N ALA A 316 11.44 4.86 19.87
CA ALA A 316 11.83 6.25 19.78
C ALA A 316 12.89 6.56 20.84
N LYS A 317 13.88 7.37 20.48
CA LYS A 317 14.86 7.93 21.42
C LYS A 317 14.85 9.44 21.32
N LEU A 318 14.54 10.08 22.44
CA LEU A 318 14.69 11.52 22.66
C LEU A 318 16.04 11.78 23.32
N SER A 319 16.81 12.70 22.76
CA SER A 319 18.19 12.94 23.18
C SER A 319 18.35 13.35 24.64
N ASN A 320 17.38 14.09 25.21
CA ASN A 320 17.41 14.56 26.59
C ASN A 320 16.51 13.77 27.54
N HIS A 321 15.64 12.90 27.03
CA HIS A 321 14.63 12.19 27.84
C HIS A 321 14.88 10.68 27.94
N GLY A 322 15.19 10.01 26.83
CA GLY A 322 15.42 8.56 26.80
C GLY A 322 14.59 7.81 25.76
N PHE A 323 14.30 6.54 26.05
CA PHE A 323 13.70 5.60 25.11
C PHE A 323 12.21 5.35 25.39
N TYR A 324 11.42 5.34 24.33
CA TYR A 324 9.98 5.19 24.38
C TYR A 324 9.49 4.25 23.29
N LYS A 325 8.37 3.58 23.57
CA LYS A 325 7.56 2.96 22.53
C LYS A 325 6.84 4.06 21.75
N MET A 326 6.62 3.83 20.47
CA MET A 326 5.85 4.76 19.65
C MET A 326 4.89 4.05 18.70
N VAL A 327 3.82 4.77 18.38
CA VAL A 327 2.98 4.54 17.21
C VAL A 327 3.09 5.78 16.34
N MET A 328 3.11 5.65 15.02
CA MET A 328 3.38 6.75 14.11
C MET A 328 2.45 6.71 12.91
N SER A 329 1.84 7.85 12.59
CA SER A 329 1.14 8.03 11.33
C SER A 329 2.09 8.64 10.30
N ILE A 330 2.11 8.08 9.10
CA ILE A 330 2.75 8.67 7.92
C ILE A 330 1.66 8.86 6.87
N GLY A 331 1.46 10.06 6.34
CA GLY A 331 0.49 10.24 5.25
C GLY A 331 -0.22 11.59 5.25
N TRP A 332 -1.41 11.64 4.67
CA TRP A 332 -2.15 12.89 4.41
C TRP A 332 -3.33 13.11 5.35
N ASN A 333 -3.50 12.25 6.35
CA ASN A 333 -4.58 12.32 7.33
C ASN A 333 -5.95 12.62 6.68
N PRO A 334 -6.59 11.62 6.04
CA PRO A 334 -7.81 11.81 5.27
C PRO A 334 -8.96 12.46 6.05
N TYR A 335 -9.02 12.27 7.37
CA TYR A 335 -10.05 12.88 8.22
C TYR A 335 -9.96 14.42 8.23
N PHE A 336 -8.76 14.97 8.16
CA PHE A 336 -8.52 16.41 8.16
C PHE A 336 -8.27 17.01 6.77
N ASN A 337 -8.30 16.18 5.71
CA ASN A 337 -8.01 16.57 4.33
C ASN A 337 -6.67 17.33 4.20
N ASN A 338 -5.59 16.87 4.84
CA ASN A 338 -4.32 17.59 4.73
C ASN A 338 -3.83 17.61 3.27
N THR A 339 -3.31 18.76 2.83
CA THR A 339 -2.73 18.92 1.50
C THR A 339 -1.32 18.32 1.42
N GLU A 340 -0.61 18.31 2.54
CA GLU A 340 0.77 17.86 2.68
C GLU A 340 0.87 16.52 3.43
N LYS A 341 1.93 15.77 3.14
CA LYS A 341 2.25 14.51 3.83
C LYS A 341 2.91 14.86 5.17
N THR A 342 2.51 14.21 6.25
CA THR A 342 3.08 14.41 7.59
C THR A 342 3.65 13.11 8.16
N ILE A 343 4.58 13.26 9.11
CA ILE A 343 5.13 12.18 9.94
C ILE A 343 4.82 12.56 11.39
N GLU A 344 3.88 11.83 11.99
CA GLU A 344 3.28 12.17 13.28
C GLU A 344 3.47 11.01 14.27
N PRO A 345 4.64 10.88 14.89
CA PRO A 345 4.87 9.90 15.94
C PRO A 345 4.19 10.35 17.23
N TRP A 346 3.46 9.42 17.85
CA TRP A 346 2.98 9.53 19.21
C TRP A 346 3.84 8.61 20.09
N LEU A 347 4.62 9.25 20.97
CA LEU A 347 5.37 8.53 22.01
C LEU A 347 4.37 8.07 23.07
N LEU A 348 4.36 6.78 23.37
CA LEU A 348 3.43 6.14 24.32
C LEU A 348 3.88 6.41 25.76
N HIS A 349 3.97 7.69 26.10
CA HIS A 349 4.41 8.23 27.36
C HIS A 349 3.78 9.61 27.62
N LYS A 350 3.58 9.93 28.89
CA LYS A 350 3.05 11.23 29.31
C LYS A 350 4.20 12.16 29.70
N PHE A 351 4.34 13.27 29.00
CA PHE A 351 5.31 14.32 29.29
C PHE A 351 4.65 15.50 29.99
N ASP A 352 5.36 16.12 30.95
CA ASP A 352 4.87 17.31 31.66
C ASP A 352 5.10 18.62 30.89
N LYS A 353 6.01 18.59 29.89
CA LYS A 353 6.41 19.75 29.08
C LYS A 353 6.58 19.34 27.62
N ASP A 354 6.39 20.31 26.73
CA ASP A 354 6.74 20.17 25.32
C ASP A 354 8.27 20.10 25.13
N PHE A 355 8.71 19.37 24.11
CA PHE A 355 10.13 19.14 23.78
C PHE A 355 10.43 19.51 22.31
N TYR A 356 9.83 20.59 21.81
CA TYR A 356 10.12 21.09 20.47
C TYR A 356 11.60 21.43 20.30
N GLY A 357 12.16 21.11 19.13
CA GLY A 357 13.57 21.30 18.78
C GLY A 357 14.50 20.22 19.34
N GLU A 358 14.02 19.31 20.19
CA GLU A 358 14.82 18.18 20.63
C GLU A 358 14.98 17.15 19.50
N GLU A 359 16.17 16.57 19.40
CA GLU A 359 16.46 15.51 18.44
C GLU A 359 15.73 14.21 18.82
N LEU A 360 14.85 13.78 17.91
CA LEU A 360 14.07 12.56 17.98
C LEU A 360 14.58 11.56 16.94
N HIS A 361 14.89 10.35 17.39
CA HIS A 361 15.32 9.25 16.54
C HIS A 361 14.32 8.12 16.61
N LEU A 362 13.80 7.69 15.46
CA LEU A 362 12.79 6.65 15.34
C LEU A 362 13.37 5.43 14.65
N LEU A 363 13.06 4.25 15.21
CA LEU A 363 13.27 2.95 14.61
C LEU A 363 11.88 2.33 14.40
N VAL A 364 11.48 2.19 13.15
CA VAL A 364 10.22 1.57 12.76
C VAL A 364 10.46 0.08 12.53
N VAL A 365 9.66 -0.78 13.15
CA VAL A 365 9.85 -2.24 13.12
C VAL A 365 8.63 -2.99 12.59
N GLY A 366 7.51 -2.29 12.38
CA GLY A 366 6.30 -2.91 11.87
C GLY A 366 5.22 -1.93 11.46
N TYR A 367 4.22 -2.51 10.81
CA TYR A 367 3.04 -1.85 10.26
C TYR A 367 1.77 -2.34 10.98
N ILE A 368 0.77 -1.47 11.10
CA ILE A 368 -0.51 -1.80 11.71
C ILE A 368 -1.63 -1.82 10.67
N ARG A 369 -1.79 -0.74 9.89
CA ARG A 369 -2.92 -0.56 8.96
C ARG A 369 -2.71 0.64 8.04
N PRO A 370 -3.48 0.74 6.93
CA PRO A 370 -3.46 1.93 6.10
C PRO A 370 -4.11 3.13 6.79
N GLU A 371 -3.87 4.32 6.25
CA GLU A 371 -4.65 5.49 6.60
C GLU A 371 -6.12 5.26 6.21
N ALA A 372 -7.03 5.70 7.06
CA ALA A 372 -8.46 5.56 6.83
C ALA A 372 -9.16 6.88 7.16
N ASN A 373 -10.27 7.13 6.48
CA ASN A 373 -11.19 8.17 6.91
C ASN A 373 -12.15 7.60 7.98
N PHE A 374 -12.64 8.45 8.86
CA PHE A 374 -13.48 8.07 9.99
C PHE A 374 -14.78 8.88 10.00
N PRO A 375 -15.91 8.27 10.37
CA PRO A 375 -17.21 8.95 10.37
C PRO A 375 -17.33 10.04 11.44
N SER A 376 -16.51 9.98 12.50
CA SER A 376 -16.49 10.97 13.56
C SER A 376 -15.13 11.09 14.26
N LEU A 377 -14.92 12.19 14.96
CA LEU A 377 -13.72 12.44 15.75
C LEU A 377 -13.51 11.38 16.83
N GLU A 378 -14.59 10.97 17.50
CA GLU A 378 -14.54 9.95 18.55
C GLU A 378 -14.10 8.60 17.98
N SER A 379 -14.58 8.22 16.79
CA SER A 379 -14.16 6.98 16.13
C SER A 379 -12.70 7.01 15.70
N LEU A 380 -12.20 8.18 15.26
CA LEU A 380 -10.78 8.39 14.97
C LEU A 380 -9.94 8.25 16.25
N ILE A 381 -10.30 8.95 17.33
CA ILE A 381 -9.59 8.91 18.61
C ILE A 381 -9.57 7.48 19.17
N ALA A 382 -10.72 6.80 19.18
CA ALA A 382 -10.81 5.41 19.62
C ALA A 382 -9.88 4.51 18.82
N LYS A 383 -9.79 4.71 17.50
CA LYS A 383 -8.89 3.92 16.66
C LYS A 383 -7.42 4.21 16.96
N ILE A 384 -7.04 5.48 17.15
CA ILE A 384 -5.65 5.82 17.50
C ILE A 384 -5.25 5.17 18.84
N HIS A 385 -6.13 5.16 19.84
CA HIS A 385 -5.86 4.47 21.10
C HIS A 385 -5.77 2.95 20.95
N GLU A 386 -6.59 2.35 20.08
CA GLU A 386 -6.49 0.93 19.74
C GLU A 386 -5.12 0.61 19.10
N ASP A 387 -4.68 1.45 18.16
CA ASP A 387 -3.38 1.32 17.49
C ASP A 387 -2.22 1.48 18.49
N GLY A 388 -2.31 2.45 19.41
CA GLY A 388 -1.33 2.64 20.50
C GLY A 388 -1.24 1.43 21.42
N LYS A 389 -2.38 0.88 21.87
CA LYS A 389 -2.42 -0.34 22.69
C LYS A 389 -1.83 -1.55 21.94
N ARG A 390 -2.12 -1.66 20.64
CA ARG A 390 -1.58 -2.74 19.80
C ARG A 390 -0.06 -2.62 19.69
N ALA A 391 0.46 -1.43 19.41
CA ALA A 391 1.89 -1.16 19.38
C ALA A 391 2.56 -1.47 20.73
N GLU A 392 1.94 -1.05 21.84
CA GLU A 392 2.43 -1.31 23.19
C GLU A 392 2.61 -2.80 23.46
N ASN A 393 1.62 -3.61 23.12
CA ASN A 393 1.65 -5.07 23.30
C ASN A 393 2.65 -5.71 22.34
N ALA A 394 2.65 -5.32 21.06
CA ALA A 394 3.55 -5.88 20.06
C ALA A 394 5.02 -5.66 20.45
N LEU A 395 5.39 -4.47 20.93
CA LEU A 395 6.77 -4.14 21.32
C LEU A 395 7.30 -4.92 22.54
N GLU A 396 6.45 -5.67 23.26
CA GLU A 396 6.88 -6.62 24.29
C GLU A 396 7.24 -8.01 23.73
N LEU A 397 6.81 -8.33 22.51
CA LEU A 397 7.14 -9.61 21.88
C LEU A 397 8.65 -9.67 21.57
N PRO A 398 9.34 -10.81 21.81
CA PRO A 398 10.78 -10.93 21.57
C PRO A 398 11.24 -10.52 20.18
N LEU A 399 10.38 -10.74 19.17
CA LEU A 399 10.61 -10.34 17.78
C LEU A 399 10.91 -8.84 17.64
N TYR A 400 10.21 -8.00 18.41
CA TYR A 400 10.31 -6.54 18.33
C TYR A 400 11.11 -5.94 19.50
N ALA A 401 11.04 -6.56 20.68
CA ALA A 401 11.74 -6.11 21.89
C ALA A 401 13.27 -6.10 21.73
N LYS A 402 13.82 -7.02 20.92
CA LYS A 402 15.26 -7.07 20.60
C LYS A 402 15.82 -5.77 20.04
N TYR A 403 14.97 -4.94 19.43
CA TYR A 403 15.36 -3.70 18.77
C TYR A 403 15.49 -2.51 19.73
N LYS A 404 15.02 -2.64 20.98
CA LYS A 404 15.08 -1.57 21.99
C LYS A 404 16.51 -1.06 22.23
N ASP A 405 17.47 -1.98 22.23
CA ASP A 405 18.90 -1.71 22.51
C ASP A 405 19.78 -1.81 21.25
N GLU A 406 19.18 -1.73 20.05
CA GLU A 406 19.89 -1.91 18.79
C GLU A 406 20.97 -0.83 18.56
N MET A 407 21.99 -1.21 17.81
CA MET A 407 23.25 -0.47 17.62
C MET A 407 23.06 0.96 17.10
N TYR A 408 21.97 1.24 16.37
CA TYR A 408 21.61 2.59 15.92
C TYR A 408 21.47 3.58 17.08
N PHE A 409 20.85 3.16 18.18
CA PHE A 409 20.73 4.02 19.34
C PHE A 409 22.01 4.09 20.18
N LYS A 410 22.93 3.14 19.98
CA LYS A 410 24.28 3.11 20.59
C LYS A 410 25.28 4.00 19.84
N SER A 411 25.20 4.09 18.50
CA SER A 411 26.04 4.98 17.70
C SER A 411 25.69 6.45 17.93
N ILE A 412 24.41 6.78 18.09
CA ILE A 412 23.94 8.12 18.48
C ILE A 412 24.41 8.51 19.89
N ALA A 413 24.62 7.54 20.79
CA ALA A 413 25.14 7.81 22.13
C ALA A 413 26.67 8.04 22.18
N HIS A 414 27.41 7.69 21.11
CA HIS A 414 28.88 7.75 21.06
C HIS A 414 29.44 8.67 19.96
N GLY A 415 28.61 9.29 19.13
CA GLY A 415 29.06 10.04 17.95
C GLY A 415 28.38 11.39 17.79
N GLN A 416 29.05 12.46 18.26
CA GLN A 416 29.19 13.63 17.40
C GLN A 416 29.91 13.18 16.11
N ASN A 417 29.47 13.68 14.96
CA ASN A 417 29.99 13.47 13.60
C ASN A 417 29.65 12.14 12.91
N SER A 418 28.64 12.19 12.03
CA SER A 418 28.81 11.81 10.61
C SER A 418 27.55 12.13 9.82
N HIS A 419 27.58 13.24 9.09
CA HIS A 419 26.76 13.41 7.88
C HIS A 419 27.34 12.49 6.80
N LEU A 420 26.55 11.55 6.29
CA LEU A 420 26.62 11.02 4.93
C LEU A 420 25.22 10.63 4.48
#